data_AF-A0A8S3GCE0-F1
#
_entry.id   AF-A0A8S3GCE0-F1
#
_cell.length_a   1.000
_cell.length_b   1.000
_cell.length_c   1.000
_cell.angle_alpha   90.00
_cell.angle_beta   90.00
_cell.angle_gamma   90.00
#
_symmetry.space_group_name_H-M   'P 1'
#
loop_
_entity.id
_entity.type
_entity.pdbx_description
1 polymer ?
#
loop_
_entity_poly.entity_id
_entity_poly.type
_entity_poly.pdbx_seq_one_letter_code
_entity_poly.pdbx_strand_id
1 'polypeptide(L)'
;MFSPSNLLCQKLLMRNSTRNFSFKQLKDVKSIIIRNFAWFNRHTAKENFGTKLKRRLRNLLIVTIVGCGTYYGYRTHRDYKWFKDMTDSDNSIGTKPRVVILGTGWGAVPFLKHIDSDKYEVVCVSPRNYFLMTPLLPSVSVGTVETRTVIESIRSLVGPKVKYVEAQCVNVNPKEKIITCNSDGTDVVSRGDDVKAIYVPSKREGGASSRIIKDSARTRPQFDMKYDVLIVAIGSENNTFNIPGVEEHAHFLKEILDARRIRSAISDAFESAMTPSQTPEERKRLLHFVVVGGGPTGVEFAAE
;
A
#
# COMPACT_ATOMS: atom_id res chain seq x y z
N MET A 1 -15.65 -9.00 -30.32
CA MET A 1 -16.63 -8.01 -30.82
C MET A 1 -17.27 -7.35 -29.60
N PHE A 2 -16.81 -6.17 -29.18
CA PHE A 2 -17.36 -5.49 -27.99
C PHE A 2 -17.84 -4.08 -28.35
N SER A 3 -19.01 -3.74 -27.82
CA SER A 3 -19.90 -2.65 -28.23
C SER A 3 -19.31 -1.23 -28.11
N PRO A 4 -19.58 -0.31 -29.07
CA PRO A 4 -19.16 1.09 -29.04
C PRO A 4 -19.74 1.93 -27.89
N SER A 5 -20.76 1.44 -27.18
CA SER A 5 -21.47 2.20 -26.13
C SER A 5 -20.69 2.35 -24.83
N ASN A 6 -19.76 1.45 -24.51
CA ASN A 6 -18.95 1.52 -23.27
C ASN A 6 -17.80 2.54 -23.37
N LEU A 7 -17.28 2.79 -24.58
CA LEU A 7 -16.16 3.71 -24.80
C LEU A 7 -16.56 5.19 -24.61
N LEU A 8 -17.83 5.51 -24.87
CA LEU A 8 -18.36 6.88 -24.74
C LEU A 8 -18.64 7.25 -23.28
N CYS A 9 -19.16 6.31 -22.47
CA CYS A 9 -19.32 6.52 -21.02
C CYS A 9 -17.97 6.63 -20.30
N GLN A 10 -16.96 5.84 -20.70
CA GLN A 10 -15.61 5.94 -20.15
C GLN A 10 -14.94 7.28 -20.51
N LYS A 11 -15.10 7.76 -21.75
CA LYS A 11 -14.62 9.09 -22.18
C LYS A 11 -15.33 10.24 -21.46
N LEU A 12 -16.63 10.14 -21.17
CA LEU A 12 -17.39 11.19 -20.48
C LEU A 12 -17.12 11.24 -18.97
N LEU A 13 -16.94 10.10 -18.30
CA LEU A 13 -16.53 10.03 -16.89
C LEU A 13 -15.10 10.52 -16.68
N MET A 14 -14.17 10.19 -17.59
CA MET A 14 -12.79 10.71 -17.59
C MET A 14 -12.73 12.22 -17.86
N ARG A 15 -13.58 12.75 -18.74
CA ARG A 15 -13.64 14.18 -19.09
C ARG A 15 -14.26 15.05 -17.98
N ASN A 16 -15.13 14.50 -17.14
CA ASN A 16 -15.71 15.20 -15.98
C ASN A 16 -14.86 15.07 -14.70
N SER A 17 -14.14 13.96 -14.50
CA SER A 17 -13.21 13.81 -13.37
C SER A 17 -11.97 14.73 -13.50
N THR A 18 -11.44 14.87 -14.71
CA THR A 18 -10.29 15.76 -15.03
C THR A 18 -10.57 17.26 -14.83
N ARG A 19 -11.82 17.72 -15.01
CA ARG A 19 -12.20 19.11 -14.73
C ARG A 19 -12.25 19.42 -13.23
N ASN A 20 -12.64 18.47 -12.39
CA ASN A 20 -12.83 18.70 -10.96
C ASN A 20 -11.58 18.42 -10.11
N PHE A 21 -10.68 17.53 -10.55
CA PHE A 21 -9.48 17.17 -9.79
C PHE A 21 -8.39 18.27 -9.83
N SER A 22 -8.27 18.98 -10.95
CA SER A 22 -7.30 20.08 -11.12
C SER A 22 -7.71 21.35 -10.36
N PHE A 23 -9.00 21.74 -10.42
CA PHE A 23 -9.45 23.01 -9.84
C PHE A 23 -9.53 23.00 -8.31
N LYS A 24 -9.77 21.86 -7.66
CA LYS A 24 -9.92 21.80 -6.20
C LYS A 24 -8.57 21.88 -5.48
N GLN A 25 -7.56 21.14 -5.94
CA GLN A 25 -6.19 21.25 -5.43
C GLN A 25 -5.57 22.63 -5.72
N LEU A 26 -5.82 23.23 -6.89
CA LEU A 26 -5.39 24.59 -7.20
C LEU A 26 -6.06 25.65 -6.31
N LYS A 27 -7.35 25.47 -5.96
CA LYS A 27 -8.07 26.35 -5.02
C LYS A 27 -7.52 26.23 -3.60
N ASP A 28 -7.20 25.02 -3.15
CA ASP A 28 -6.64 24.80 -1.82
C ASP A 28 -5.21 25.35 -1.72
N VAL A 29 -4.37 25.15 -2.74
CA VAL A 29 -3.04 25.77 -2.83
C VAL A 29 -3.12 27.30 -2.87
N LYS A 30 -4.05 27.87 -3.64
CA LYS A 30 -4.29 29.33 -3.66
C LYS A 30 -4.73 29.84 -2.29
N SER A 31 -5.57 29.10 -1.56
CA SER A 31 -6.01 29.46 -0.21
C SER A 31 -4.88 29.38 0.83
N ILE A 32 -4.01 28.38 0.73
CA ILE A 32 -2.82 28.21 1.59
C ILE A 32 -1.80 29.32 1.30
N ILE A 33 -1.56 29.64 0.04
CA ILE A 33 -0.67 30.76 -0.37
C ILE A 33 -1.21 32.07 0.18
N ILE A 34 -2.51 32.36 0.01
CA ILE A 34 -3.14 33.60 0.53
C ILE A 34 -3.07 33.65 2.06
N ARG A 35 -3.33 32.52 2.76
CA ARG A 35 -3.27 32.44 4.22
C ARG A 35 -1.85 32.62 4.74
N ASN A 36 -0.86 31.98 4.13
CA ASN A 36 0.56 32.13 4.48
C ASN A 36 1.05 33.56 4.20
N PHE A 37 0.63 34.17 3.09
CA PHE A 37 0.96 35.56 2.76
C PHE A 37 0.32 36.55 3.74
N ALA A 38 -0.94 36.33 4.13
CA ALA A 38 -1.66 37.14 5.11
C ALA A 38 -1.13 36.96 6.55
N TRP A 39 -0.66 35.76 6.91
CA TRP A 39 -0.02 35.48 8.19
C TRP A 39 1.36 36.13 8.27
N PHE A 40 2.16 36.00 7.19
CA PHE A 40 3.48 36.62 7.06
C PHE A 40 3.39 38.15 7.10
N ASN A 41 2.46 38.77 6.38
CA ASN A 41 2.23 40.22 6.44
C ASN A 41 1.77 40.68 7.84
N ARG A 42 1.00 39.85 8.58
CA ARG A 42 0.57 40.18 9.95
C ARG A 42 1.68 40.10 10.99
N HIS A 43 2.61 39.16 10.87
CA HIS A 43 3.72 39.03 11.82
C HIS A 43 4.85 40.04 11.52
N THR A 44 5.16 40.27 10.24
CA THR A 44 6.14 41.29 9.84
C THR A 44 5.67 42.73 10.07
N ALA A 45 4.37 42.96 10.29
CA ALA A 45 3.84 44.27 10.67
C ALA A 45 4.09 44.63 12.15
N LYS A 46 4.30 43.65 13.04
CA LYS A 46 4.52 43.88 14.48
C LYS A 46 5.97 44.18 14.87
N GLU A 47 6.93 43.89 14.01
CA GLU A 47 8.36 44.11 14.28
C GLU A 47 8.95 45.23 13.41
N ASN A 48 9.80 46.08 14.00
CA ASN A 48 10.50 47.23 13.39
C ASN A 48 11.61 46.80 12.40
N PHE A 49 11.30 45.87 11.49
CA PHE A 49 12.20 45.49 10.43
C PHE A 49 12.19 46.54 9.30
N GLY A 50 13.37 47.01 8.90
CA GLY A 50 13.53 47.98 7.82
C GLY A 50 12.86 47.51 6.51
N THR A 51 12.33 48.46 5.73
CA THR A 51 11.58 48.22 4.48
C THR A 51 12.33 47.32 3.49
N LYS A 52 13.67 47.41 3.47
CA LYS A 52 14.57 46.57 2.65
C LYS A 52 14.53 45.09 3.05
N LEU A 53 14.44 44.78 4.35
CA LEU A 53 14.38 43.40 4.85
C LEU A 53 13.01 42.78 4.60
N LYS A 54 11.91 43.54 4.80
CA LYS A 54 10.55 43.07 4.46
C LYS A 54 10.43 42.71 2.97
N ARG A 55 11.02 43.52 2.08
CA ARG A 55 11.06 43.22 0.64
C ARG A 55 11.88 41.96 0.34
N ARG A 56 13.02 41.76 1.01
CA ARG A 56 13.84 40.54 0.87
C ARG A 56 13.11 39.28 1.31
N LEU A 57 12.47 39.30 2.49
CA LEU A 57 11.74 38.14 2.99
C LEU A 57 10.50 37.81 2.13
N ARG A 58 9.79 38.84 1.64
CA ARG A 58 8.67 38.63 0.69
C ARG A 58 9.16 38.01 -0.62
N ASN A 59 10.27 38.49 -1.17
CA ASN A 59 10.85 37.91 -2.39
C ASN A 59 11.31 36.46 -2.14
N LEU A 60 11.90 36.17 -0.98
CA LEU A 60 12.28 34.81 -0.57
C LEU A 60 11.05 33.88 -0.50
N LEU A 61 9.97 34.33 0.13
CA LEU A 61 8.72 33.57 0.22
C LEU A 61 8.12 33.27 -1.17
N ILE A 62 8.12 34.25 -2.07
CA ILE A 62 7.63 34.09 -3.44
C ILE A 62 8.48 33.06 -4.19
N VAL A 63 9.82 33.17 -4.11
CA VAL A 63 10.74 32.22 -4.75
C VAL A 63 10.54 30.81 -4.20
N THR A 64 10.36 30.64 -2.90
CA THR A 64 10.09 29.33 -2.28
C THR A 64 8.76 28.74 -2.76
N ILE A 65 7.68 29.54 -2.81
CA ILE A 65 6.36 29.06 -3.24
C ILE A 65 6.38 28.66 -4.72
N VAL A 66 6.96 29.50 -5.58
CA VAL A 66 7.08 29.20 -7.02
C VAL A 66 8.00 28.00 -7.22
N GLY A 67 9.15 27.95 -6.55
CA GLY A 67 10.09 26.83 -6.62
C GLY A 67 9.44 25.51 -6.20
N CYS A 68 8.77 25.48 -5.04
CA CYS A 68 8.02 24.31 -4.59
C CYS A 68 6.91 23.93 -5.57
N GLY A 69 6.09 24.89 -6.03
CA GLY A 69 5.00 24.62 -6.97
C GLY A 69 5.50 24.02 -8.30
N THR A 70 6.59 24.57 -8.83
CA THR A 70 7.21 24.09 -10.07
C THR A 70 7.82 22.69 -9.88
N TYR A 71 8.50 22.46 -8.75
CA TYR A 71 9.09 21.15 -8.41
C TYR A 71 8.02 20.07 -8.22
N TYR A 72 6.98 20.35 -7.42
CA TYR A 72 5.87 19.41 -7.21
C TYR A 72 5.10 19.17 -8.52
N GLY A 73 4.84 20.22 -9.31
CA GLY A 73 4.20 20.10 -10.62
C GLY A 73 5.00 19.26 -11.60
N TYR A 74 6.31 19.45 -11.66
CA TYR A 74 7.21 18.61 -12.47
C TYR A 74 7.18 17.14 -12.01
N ARG A 75 7.26 16.90 -10.69
CA ARG A 75 7.24 15.55 -10.12
C ARG A 75 5.92 14.83 -10.41
N THR A 76 4.79 15.48 -10.18
CA THR A 76 3.46 14.89 -10.45
C THR A 76 3.21 14.68 -11.94
N HIS A 77 3.65 15.60 -12.80
CA HIS A 77 3.55 15.44 -14.24
C HIS A 77 4.38 14.25 -14.72
N ARG A 78 5.61 14.09 -14.21
CA ARG A 78 6.49 12.96 -14.54
C ARG A 78 5.90 11.63 -14.09
N ASP A 79 5.34 11.57 -12.89
CA ASP A 79 4.71 10.35 -12.37
C ASP A 79 3.43 10.02 -13.16
N TYR A 80 2.60 11.03 -13.47
CA TYR A 80 1.39 10.86 -14.30
C TYR A 80 1.71 10.37 -15.71
N LYS A 81 2.72 10.98 -16.36
CA LYS A 81 3.15 10.57 -17.70
C LYS A 81 3.59 9.11 -17.71
N TRP A 82 4.35 8.69 -16.70
CA TRP A 82 4.76 7.30 -16.56
C TRP A 82 3.58 6.33 -16.42
N PHE A 83 2.60 6.64 -15.55
CA PHE A 83 1.42 5.79 -15.41
C PHE A 83 0.61 5.67 -16.71
N LYS A 84 0.53 6.76 -17.49
CA LYS A 84 -0.13 6.76 -18.78
C LYS A 84 0.61 5.90 -19.81
N ASP A 85 1.92 6.08 -19.91
CA ASP A 85 2.80 5.34 -20.83
C ASP A 85 2.81 3.83 -20.50
N MET A 86 2.57 3.46 -19.25
CA MET A 86 2.45 2.07 -18.79
C MET A 86 1.17 1.37 -19.28
N THR A 87 0.06 2.10 -19.39
CA THR A 87 -1.25 1.56 -19.81
C THR A 87 -1.44 1.52 -21.33
N ASP A 88 -0.62 2.25 -22.08
CA ASP A 88 -0.64 2.19 -23.55
C ASP A 88 0.09 0.94 -24.02
N SER A 89 -0.68 -0.13 -24.28
CA SER A 89 -0.21 -1.42 -24.81
C SER A 89 0.47 -1.34 -26.18
N ASP A 90 0.27 -0.23 -26.89
CA ASP A 90 0.80 0.05 -28.24
C ASP A 90 2.10 0.87 -28.24
N ASN A 91 2.48 1.49 -27.13
CA ASN A 91 3.74 2.22 -27.11
C ASN A 91 4.90 1.23 -27.01
N SER A 92 5.83 1.37 -27.96
CA SER A 92 7.16 0.78 -27.89
C SER A 92 7.68 0.92 -26.46
N ILE A 93 8.09 -0.21 -25.87
CA ILE A 93 8.98 -0.22 -24.70
C ILE A 93 9.93 0.96 -24.87
N GLY A 94 10.06 1.81 -23.85
CA GLY A 94 10.90 2.99 -23.94
C GLY A 94 12.31 2.65 -24.43
N THR A 95 13.19 3.64 -24.57
CA THR A 95 14.57 3.38 -25.02
C THR A 95 15.34 2.36 -24.17
N LYS A 96 14.81 1.97 -22.99
CA LYS A 96 15.35 0.96 -22.09
C LYS A 96 14.47 -0.28 -22.06
N PRO A 97 15.05 -1.50 -22.07
CA PRO A 97 14.31 -2.73 -21.85
C PRO A 97 13.64 -2.73 -20.46
N ARG A 98 12.41 -3.22 -20.40
CA ARG A 98 11.58 -3.27 -19.20
C ARG A 98 11.76 -4.57 -18.44
N VAL A 99 12.20 -4.45 -17.19
CA VAL A 99 12.34 -5.54 -16.24
C VAL A 99 11.19 -5.45 -15.24
N VAL A 100 10.32 -6.46 -15.25
CA VAL A 100 9.22 -6.56 -14.30
C VAL A 100 9.56 -7.57 -13.22
N ILE A 101 9.46 -7.16 -11.95
CA ILE A 101 9.73 -7.98 -10.78
C ILE A 101 8.41 -8.22 -10.06
N LEU A 102 8.02 -9.48 -9.91
CA LEU A 102 6.86 -9.89 -9.13
C LEU A 102 7.27 -10.22 -7.71
N GLY A 103 6.68 -9.55 -6.74
CA GLY A 103 6.92 -9.76 -5.31
C GLY A 103 7.86 -8.73 -4.67
N THR A 104 7.84 -8.71 -3.34
CA THR A 104 8.56 -7.76 -2.48
C THR A 104 9.25 -8.45 -1.30
N GLY A 105 9.55 -9.76 -1.45
CA GLY A 105 10.23 -10.56 -0.44
C GLY A 105 11.75 -10.68 -0.66
N TRP A 106 12.35 -11.69 -0.03
CA TRP A 106 13.78 -11.98 -0.06
C TRP A 106 14.37 -12.19 -1.46
N GLY A 107 13.60 -12.72 -2.42
CA GLY A 107 14.06 -12.85 -3.81
C GLY A 107 14.04 -11.53 -4.59
N ALA A 108 13.09 -10.65 -4.28
CA ALA A 108 12.88 -9.41 -5.03
C ALA A 108 13.77 -8.27 -4.53
N VAL A 109 13.84 -8.08 -3.22
CA VAL A 109 14.47 -6.89 -2.62
C VAL A 109 15.97 -6.77 -2.91
N PRO A 110 16.79 -7.83 -2.74
CA PRO A 110 18.19 -7.78 -3.14
C PRO A 110 18.37 -7.47 -4.63
N PHE A 111 17.53 -8.04 -5.49
CA PHE A 111 17.56 -7.75 -6.93
C PHE A 111 17.25 -6.28 -7.22
N LEU A 112 16.19 -5.74 -6.62
CA LEU A 112 15.78 -4.35 -6.78
C LEU A 112 16.84 -3.35 -6.27
N LYS A 113 17.65 -3.72 -5.28
CA LYS A 113 18.74 -2.87 -4.76
C LYS A 113 19.96 -2.81 -5.70
N HIS A 114 20.22 -3.86 -6.47
CA HIS A 114 21.45 -3.98 -7.27
C HIS A 114 21.23 -3.81 -8.77
N ILE A 115 19.98 -3.83 -9.24
CA ILE A 115 19.67 -3.62 -10.66
C ILE A 115 20.00 -2.18 -11.10
N ASP A 116 20.70 -2.07 -12.22
CA ASP A 116 21.06 -0.79 -12.84
C ASP A 116 19.84 -0.15 -13.53
N SER A 117 19.12 0.67 -12.77
CA SER A 117 17.96 1.46 -13.25
C SER A 117 18.31 2.54 -14.28
N ASP A 118 19.61 2.78 -14.56
CA ASP A 118 20.01 3.64 -15.67
C ASP A 118 20.01 2.86 -17.00
N LYS A 119 20.14 1.53 -16.98
CA LYS A 119 20.04 0.65 -18.16
C LYS A 119 18.64 0.09 -18.40
N TYR A 120 17.88 -0.15 -17.34
CA TYR A 120 16.59 -0.83 -17.41
C TYR A 120 15.44 0.07 -16.92
N GLU A 121 14.26 -0.08 -17.51
CA GLU A 121 13.03 0.38 -16.87
C GLU A 121 12.57 -0.69 -15.87
N VAL A 122 12.73 -0.40 -14.58
CA VAL A 122 12.46 -1.38 -13.51
C VAL A 122 11.09 -1.14 -12.89
N VAL A 123 10.21 -2.13 -12.98
CA VAL A 123 8.86 -2.11 -12.40
C VAL A 123 8.71 -3.26 -11.40
N CYS A 124 8.40 -2.95 -10.15
CA CYS A 124 8.07 -3.91 -9.11
C CYS A 124 6.56 -3.95 -8.92
N VAL A 125 5.97 -5.14 -9.02
CA VAL A 125 4.55 -5.40 -8.84
C VAL A 125 4.38 -6.35 -7.65
N SER A 126 3.64 -5.93 -6.64
CA SER A 126 3.30 -6.77 -5.49
C SER A 126 2.05 -6.25 -4.81
N PRO A 127 1.19 -7.11 -4.22
CA PRO A 127 0.10 -6.66 -3.38
C PRO A 127 0.61 -6.05 -2.06
N ARG A 128 1.86 -6.35 -1.68
CA ARG A 128 2.49 -5.92 -0.42
C ARG A 128 3.52 -4.82 -0.65
N ASN A 129 3.28 -3.64 -0.08
CA ASN A 129 4.11 -2.43 -0.26
C ASN A 129 5.31 -2.31 0.69
N TYR A 130 5.61 -3.36 1.46
CA TYR A 130 6.74 -3.46 2.36
C TYR A 130 7.50 -4.78 2.14
N PHE A 131 8.79 -4.75 2.45
CA PHE A 131 9.61 -5.92 2.71
C PHE A 131 9.33 -6.41 4.13
N LEU A 132 9.36 -7.72 4.33
CA LEU A 132 9.15 -8.36 5.62
C LEU A 132 10.37 -9.21 5.99
N MET A 133 10.97 -8.92 7.15
CA MET A 133 12.01 -9.71 7.79
C MET A 133 11.36 -10.94 8.45
N THR A 134 11.06 -11.94 7.62
CA THR A 134 10.36 -13.17 8.04
C THR A 134 11.00 -13.94 9.22
N PRO A 135 12.34 -13.94 9.44
CA PRO A 135 12.92 -14.62 10.60
C PRO A 135 12.51 -14.04 11.95
N LEU A 136 12.06 -12.78 12.01
CA LEU A 136 11.63 -12.13 13.26
C LEU A 136 10.10 -12.18 13.45
N LEU A 137 9.38 -12.88 12.57
CA LEU A 137 7.92 -12.95 12.63
C LEU A 137 7.39 -13.69 13.89
N PRO A 138 8.03 -14.78 14.38
CA PRO A 138 7.67 -15.39 15.66
C PRO A 138 7.66 -14.39 16.82
N SER A 139 8.73 -13.62 16.99
CA SER A 139 8.84 -12.60 18.05
C SER A 139 7.79 -11.48 17.94
N VAL A 140 7.33 -11.17 16.72
CA VAL A 140 6.24 -10.19 16.50
C VAL A 140 4.88 -10.74 16.95
N SER A 141 4.67 -12.05 16.82
CA SER A 141 3.39 -12.69 17.14
C SER A 141 3.08 -12.73 18.64
N VAL A 142 4.10 -12.69 19.50
CA VAL A 142 3.92 -12.56 20.96
C VAL A 142 4.21 -11.14 21.46
N GLY A 143 4.81 -10.28 20.63
CA GLY A 143 5.08 -8.88 20.95
C GLY A 143 6.45 -8.60 21.57
N THR A 144 7.35 -9.58 21.61
CA THR A 144 8.79 -9.41 21.93
C THR A 144 9.43 -8.37 21.00
N VAL A 145 9.02 -8.36 19.73
CA VAL A 145 9.49 -7.39 18.73
C VAL A 145 8.30 -6.63 18.14
N GLU A 146 8.44 -5.32 17.95
CA GLU A 146 7.38 -4.52 17.33
C GLU A 146 7.37 -4.71 15.80
N THR A 147 6.19 -4.89 15.22
CA THR A 147 5.95 -5.01 13.77
C THR A 147 6.73 -4.00 12.93
N ARG A 148 6.84 -2.74 13.38
CA ARG A 148 7.50 -1.67 12.62
C ARG A 148 9.00 -1.89 12.43
N THR A 149 9.63 -2.70 13.29
CA THR A 149 11.07 -2.99 13.24
C THR A 149 11.41 -4.11 12.25
N VAL A 150 10.42 -4.92 11.86
CA VAL A 150 10.62 -6.07 10.96
C VAL A 150 10.10 -5.82 9.55
N ILE A 151 9.53 -4.65 9.28
CA ILE A 151 9.05 -4.27 7.96
C ILE A 151 9.85 -3.11 7.41
N GLU A 152 9.97 -3.03 6.09
CA GLU A 152 10.53 -1.84 5.47
C GLU A 152 9.83 -1.42 4.18
N SER A 153 9.53 -0.13 4.04
CA SER A 153 8.77 0.39 2.89
C SER A 153 9.53 0.17 1.58
N ILE A 154 8.91 -0.48 0.59
CA ILE A 154 9.57 -0.74 -0.70
C ILE A 154 9.95 0.56 -1.37
N ARG A 155 9.05 1.56 -1.38
CA ARG A 155 9.32 2.88 -1.98
C ARG A 155 10.50 3.60 -1.34
N SER A 156 10.70 3.43 -0.02
CA SER A 156 11.86 3.98 0.69
C SER A 156 13.13 3.22 0.32
N LEU A 157 13.05 1.89 0.29
CA LEU A 157 14.17 0.99 0.11
C LEU A 157 14.79 1.06 -1.30
N VAL A 158 13.97 1.18 -2.35
CA VAL A 158 14.44 1.13 -3.76
C VAL A 158 14.59 2.52 -4.41
N GLY A 159 14.11 3.56 -3.72
CA GLY A 159 14.16 4.95 -4.21
C GLY A 159 13.26 5.23 -5.43
N PRO A 160 13.38 6.44 -6.01
CA PRO A 160 12.44 6.93 -7.03
C PRO A 160 12.67 6.39 -8.45
N LYS A 161 13.82 5.72 -8.70
CA LYS A 161 14.17 5.17 -10.02
C LYS A 161 13.42 3.87 -10.32
N VAL A 162 13.15 3.07 -9.29
CA VAL A 162 12.32 1.87 -9.40
C VAL A 162 10.85 2.25 -9.23
N LYS A 163 10.00 1.73 -10.10
CA LYS A 163 8.57 2.01 -10.08
C LYS A 163 7.84 0.89 -9.35
N TYR A 164 7.14 1.24 -8.27
CA TYR A 164 6.37 0.27 -7.50
C TYR A 164 4.86 0.42 -7.77
N VAL A 165 4.23 -0.68 -8.16
CA VAL A 165 2.80 -0.83 -8.39
C VAL A 165 2.22 -1.82 -7.39
N GLU A 166 1.22 -1.37 -6.64
CA GLU A 166 0.54 -2.20 -5.66
C GLU A 166 -0.58 -2.99 -6.35
N ALA A 167 -0.28 -4.21 -6.79
CA ALA A 167 -1.20 -5.11 -7.47
C ALA A 167 -0.72 -6.57 -7.37
N GLN A 168 -1.63 -7.53 -7.50
CA GLN A 168 -1.32 -8.94 -7.59
C GLN A 168 -1.27 -9.36 -9.06
N CYS A 169 -0.22 -10.07 -9.46
CA CYS A 169 -0.17 -10.70 -10.78
C CYS A 169 -1.01 -11.98 -10.74
N VAL A 170 -2.03 -12.05 -11.60
CA VAL A 170 -2.97 -13.19 -11.67
C VAL A 170 -2.68 -14.10 -12.86
N ASN A 171 -2.00 -13.60 -13.89
CA ASN A 171 -1.65 -14.39 -15.06
C ASN A 171 -0.34 -13.89 -15.68
N VAL A 172 0.43 -14.81 -16.23
CA VAL A 172 1.64 -14.55 -17.00
C VAL A 172 1.49 -15.25 -18.35
N ASN A 173 1.55 -14.48 -19.43
CA ASN A 173 1.64 -14.99 -20.79
C ASN A 173 3.09 -14.91 -21.29
N PRO A 174 3.83 -16.03 -21.37
CA PRO A 174 5.23 -16.02 -21.79
C PRO A 174 5.43 -15.79 -23.29
N LYS A 175 4.42 -16.13 -24.11
CA LYS A 175 4.50 -15.98 -25.58
C LYS A 175 4.38 -14.51 -25.99
N GLU A 176 3.37 -13.83 -25.45
CA GLU A 176 3.13 -12.41 -25.73
C GLU A 176 3.95 -11.48 -24.82
N LYS A 177 4.66 -12.06 -23.84
CA LYS A 177 5.40 -11.35 -22.78
C LYS A 177 4.57 -10.30 -22.06
N ILE A 178 3.37 -10.70 -21.63
CA ILE A 178 2.42 -9.85 -20.90
C ILE A 178 2.14 -10.49 -19.55
N ILE A 179 2.09 -9.66 -18.50
CA ILE A 179 1.47 -10.02 -17.23
C ILE A 179 0.12 -9.33 -17.10
N THR A 180 -0.83 -10.04 -16.51
CA THR A 180 -2.13 -9.49 -16.11
C THR A 180 -2.12 -9.32 -14.61
N CYS A 181 -2.43 -8.11 -14.16
CA CYS A 181 -2.42 -7.75 -12.76
C CYS A 181 -3.81 -7.28 -12.33
N ASN A 182 -4.29 -7.82 -11.22
CA ASN A 182 -5.47 -7.33 -10.56
C ASN A 182 -5.06 -6.49 -9.35
N SER A 183 -5.69 -5.33 -9.19
CA SER A 183 -5.47 -4.48 -8.03
C SER A 183 -6.55 -4.65 -6.96
N ASP A 184 -7.72 -5.15 -7.37
CA ASP A 184 -8.77 -5.60 -6.48
C ASP A 184 -8.48 -7.08 -6.21
N GLY A 185 -7.83 -7.42 -5.10
CA GLY A 185 -7.66 -8.82 -4.67
C GLY A 185 -9.02 -9.48 -4.47
N THR A 186 -9.68 -9.88 -5.56
CA THR A 186 -10.96 -10.59 -5.59
C THR A 186 -10.81 -11.99 -5.02
N ASP A 187 -9.58 -12.49 -4.98
CA ASP A 187 -9.14 -13.53 -4.08
C ASP A 187 -8.28 -12.85 -3.02
N VAL A 188 -8.61 -13.09 -1.75
CA VAL A 188 -8.14 -12.37 -0.56
C VAL A 188 -6.60 -12.30 -0.50
N VAL A 189 -6.01 -11.28 -1.11
CA VAL A 189 -4.70 -10.73 -0.69
C VAL A 189 -4.95 -9.32 -0.21
N SER A 190 -5.80 -9.25 0.81
CA SER A 190 -6.03 -8.06 1.60
C SER A 190 -4.66 -7.47 1.98
N ARG A 191 -4.45 -6.17 1.70
CA ARG A 191 -3.93 -5.31 2.78
C ARG A 191 -4.78 -5.73 3.97
N GLY A 192 -4.29 -6.50 4.94
CA GLY A 192 -5.13 -7.23 5.90
C GLY A 192 -5.96 -6.42 6.88
N ASP A 193 -6.39 -5.25 6.45
CA ASP A 193 -7.70 -4.75 6.70
C ASP A 193 -8.71 -5.66 5.96
N ASP A 194 -9.28 -6.65 6.66
CA ASP A 194 -10.57 -7.27 6.30
C ASP A 194 -11.71 -6.25 6.47
N VAL A 195 -11.53 -5.06 5.92
CA VAL A 195 -12.52 -4.00 5.93
C VAL A 195 -13.31 -4.13 4.63
N LYS A 196 -14.22 -5.13 4.63
CA LYS A 196 -15.52 -4.89 3.98
C LYS A 196 -16.04 -3.61 4.61
N ALA A 197 -16.22 -2.56 3.80
CA ALA A 197 -16.70 -1.21 4.15
C ALA A 197 -16.99 -0.99 5.64
N ILE A 198 -16.20 -0.13 6.32
CA ILE A 198 -16.43 0.24 7.72
C ILE A 198 -17.89 0.68 7.89
N TYR A 199 -18.72 -0.17 8.51
CA TYR A 199 -20.03 0.25 9.00
C TYR A 199 -19.77 1.09 10.25
N VAL A 200 -19.90 2.41 10.11
CA VAL A 200 -19.87 3.32 11.26
C VAL A 200 -21.31 3.53 11.71
N PRO A 201 -21.78 2.87 12.79
CA PRO A 201 -23.11 3.15 13.31
C PRO A 201 -23.18 4.59 13.82
N SER A 202 -24.21 5.31 13.37
CA SER A 202 -24.59 6.59 13.94
C SER A 202 -24.97 6.41 15.40
N LYS A 203 -24.46 7.25 16.31
CA LYS A 203 -24.88 7.31 17.73
C LYS A 203 -26.34 7.78 17.93
N ARG A 204 -27.09 8.04 16.86
CA ARG A 204 -28.50 8.47 16.91
C ARG A 204 -29.32 7.73 15.87
N GLU A 205 -30.35 7.02 16.33
CA GLU A 205 -31.40 6.49 15.45
C GLU A 205 -32.15 7.66 14.81
N GLY A 206 -32.34 7.62 13.49
CA GLY A 206 -33.15 8.60 12.73
C GLY A 206 -32.42 9.83 12.16
N GLY A 207 -31.08 9.93 12.26
CA GLY A 207 -30.31 11.02 11.67
C GLY A 207 -29.85 10.74 10.23
N ALA A 208 -30.02 11.71 9.32
CA ALA A 208 -29.68 11.64 7.89
C ALA A 208 -28.16 11.58 7.58
N SER A 209 -27.42 10.58 8.08
CA SER A 209 -26.05 10.31 7.61
C SER A 209 -25.50 8.89 7.86
N SER A 210 -26.28 7.83 7.71
CA SER A 210 -25.69 6.51 7.43
C SER A 210 -25.17 6.50 5.97
N ARG A 211 -24.04 7.16 5.72
CA ARG A 211 -23.39 7.09 4.42
C ARG A 211 -22.57 5.82 4.37
N ILE A 212 -22.99 4.87 3.53
CA ILE A 212 -22.06 3.85 3.02
C ILE A 212 -21.00 4.62 2.24
N ILE A 213 -19.81 4.77 2.82
CA ILE A 213 -18.64 5.22 2.07
C ILE A 213 -18.26 4.04 1.16
N LYS A 214 -18.81 4.02 -0.05
CA LYS A 214 -18.24 3.22 -1.13
C LYS A 214 -16.85 3.79 -1.35
N ASP A 215 -15.83 3.11 -0.83
CA ASP A 215 -14.44 3.55 -0.93
C ASP A 215 -13.96 3.38 -2.37
N SER A 216 -14.34 4.34 -3.23
CA SER A 216 -13.94 4.38 -4.64
C SER A 216 -12.43 4.59 -4.81
N ALA A 217 -11.70 4.90 -3.75
CA ALA A 217 -10.24 4.99 -3.77
C ALA A 217 -9.56 3.61 -3.60
N ARG A 218 -10.31 2.56 -3.23
CA ARG A 218 -9.78 1.19 -3.09
C ARG A 218 -10.03 0.31 -4.30
N THR A 219 -11.07 0.57 -5.09
CA THR A 219 -11.32 -0.15 -6.34
C THR A 219 -10.25 0.25 -7.36
N ARG A 220 -9.33 -0.65 -7.71
CA ARG A 220 -8.36 -0.41 -8.79
C ARG A 220 -8.52 -1.44 -9.91
N PRO A 221 -8.50 -0.98 -11.18
CA PRO A 221 -8.82 -1.83 -12.31
C PRO A 221 -7.74 -2.89 -12.53
N GLN A 222 -8.16 -3.99 -13.14
CA GLN A 222 -7.24 -4.92 -13.79
C GLN A 222 -6.51 -4.19 -14.93
N PHE A 223 -5.24 -4.51 -15.11
CA PHE A 223 -4.43 -3.99 -16.20
C PHE A 223 -3.43 -5.04 -16.68
N ASP A 224 -3.03 -4.89 -17.94
CA ASP A 224 -2.00 -5.70 -18.56
C ASP A 224 -0.70 -4.89 -18.66
N MET A 225 0.43 -5.58 -18.54
CA MET A 225 1.76 -4.98 -18.65
C MET A 225 2.70 -5.86 -19.46
N LYS A 226 3.25 -5.32 -20.54
CA LYS A 226 4.33 -5.95 -21.31
C LYS A 226 5.64 -5.93 -20.53
N TYR A 227 6.47 -6.95 -20.70
CA TYR A 227 7.82 -7.05 -20.15
C TYR A 227 8.83 -7.55 -21.18
N ASP A 228 10.10 -7.18 -21.03
CA ASP A 228 11.20 -7.82 -21.77
C ASP A 228 11.79 -8.97 -20.97
N VAL A 229 11.95 -8.73 -19.66
CA VAL A 229 12.45 -9.67 -18.67
C VAL A 229 11.47 -9.70 -17.50
N LEU A 230 11.07 -10.92 -17.10
CA LEU A 230 10.22 -11.15 -15.95
C LEU A 230 11.02 -11.86 -14.86
N ILE A 231 11.04 -11.28 -13.67
CA ILE A 231 11.62 -11.88 -12.47
C ILE A 231 10.47 -12.31 -11.55
N VAL A 232 10.32 -13.61 -11.34
CA VAL A 232 9.27 -14.17 -10.48
C VAL A 232 9.85 -14.42 -9.09
N ALA A 233 9.48 -13.56 -8.13
CA ALA A 233 9.94 -13.61 -6.74
C ALA A 233 8.76 -13.50 -5.75
N ILE A 234 7.64 -14.15 -6.08
CA ILE A 234 6.37 -14.11 -5.34
C ILE A 234 6.38 -14.91 -4.03
N GLY A 235 7.35 -15.81 -3.86
CA GLY A 235 7.45 -16.68 -2.68
C GLY A 235 6.57 -17.91 -2.78
N SER A 236 6.06 -18.35 -1.63
CA SER A 236 5.21 -19.54 -1.48
C SER A 236 4.10 -19.28 -0.46
N GLU A 237 3.01 -20.02 -0.58
CA GLU A 237 1.87 -19.96 0.33
C GLU A 237 1.96 -21.05 1.42
N ASN A 238 1.06 -20.98 2.40
CA ASN A 238 0.90 -22.01 3.40
C ASN A 238 0.35 -23.28 2.76
N ASN A 239 0.90 -24.44 3.11
CA ASN A 239 0.40 -25.73 2.65
C ASN A 239 -0.31 -26.44 3.80
N THR A 240 -1.61 -26.65 3.67
CA THR A 240 -2.44 -27.35 4.65
C THR A 240 -2.44 -28.87 4.45
N PHE A 241 -1.85 -29.35 3.36
CA PHE A 241 -1.88 -30.75 2.92
C PHE A 241 -3.31 -31.30 2.80
N ASN A 242 -4.30 -30.42 2.57
CA ASN A 242 -5.73 -30.75 2.55
C ASN A 242 -6.23 -31.40 3.84
N ILE A 243 -5.59 -31.11 4.98
CA ILE A 243 -6.05 -31.59 6.28
C ILE A 243 -7.32 -30.79 6.66
N PRO A 244 -8.49 -31.46 6.84
CA PRO A 244 -9.74 -30.77 7.14
C PRO A 244 -9.66 -29.98 8.45
N GLY A 245 -10.21 -28.77 8.48
CA GLY A 245 -10.26 -27.91 9.67
C GLY A 245 -9.03 -27.01 9.85
N VAL A 246 -7.93 -27.23 9.10
CA VAL A 246 -6.71 -26.41 9.27
C VAL A 246 -6.94 -24.98 8.80
N GLU A 247 -7.59 -24.76 7.66
CA GLU A 247 -7.85 -23.40 7.16
C GLU A 247 -8.87 -22.65 8.02
N GLU A 248 -9.80 -23.37 8.65
CA GLU A 248 -10.89 -22.82 9.44
C GLU A 248 -10.49 -22.53 10.90
N HIS A 249 -9.57 -23.32 11.47
CA HIS A 249 -9.28 -23.30 12.90
C HIS A 249 -7.82 -22.99 13.26
N ALA A 250 -6.87 -23.14 12.34
CA ALA A 250 -5.47 -22.86 12.63
C ALA A 250 -5.11 -21.41 12.32
N HIS A 251 -4.18 -20.86 13.10
CA HIS A 251 -3.49 -19.64 12.74
C HIS A 251 -2.19 -19.99 11.99
N PHE A 252 -2.03 -19.44 10.79
CA PHE A 252 -0.75 -19.47 10.10
C PHE A 252 0.21 -18.42 10.70
N LEU A 253 1.48 -18.47 10.31
CA LEU A 253 2.50 -17.48 10.66
C LEU A 253 3.37 -17.19 9.43
N LYS A 254 2.84 -16.43 8.47
CA LYS A 254 3.51 -16.12 7.20
C LYS A 254 3.66 -14.62 6.96
N GLU A 255 2.66 -13.83 7.35
CA GLU A 255 2.60 -12.38 7.18
C GLU A 255 2.40 -11.65 8.52
N ILE A 256 2.55 -10.33 8.51
CA ILE A 256 2.34 -9.48 9.71
C ILE A 256 0.95 -9.64 10.31
N LEU A 257 -0.05 -9.87 9.47
CA LEU A 257 -1.45 -9.98 9.88
C LEU A 257 -1.68 -11.28 10.65
N ASP A 258 -1.01 -12.33 10.23
CA ASP A 258 -1.02 -13.61 10.90
C ASP A 258 -0.45 -13.47 12.32
N ALA A 259 0.72 -12.82 12.44
CA ALA A 259 1.32 -12.52 13.73
C ALA A 259 0.38 -11.69 14.63
N ARG A 260 -0.32 -10.70 14.07
CA ARG A 260 -1.32 -9.92 14.81
C ARG A 260 -2.52 -10.77 15.24
N ARG A 261 -3.03 -11.65 14.38
CA ARG A 261 -4.15 -12.56 14.69
C ARG A 261 -3.77 -13.52 15.81
N ILE A 262 -2.57 -14.11 15.75
CA ILE A 262 -2.03 -14.96 16.82
C ILE A 262 -1.96 -14.20 18.14
N ARG A 263 -1.39 -12.99 18.14
CA ARG A 263 -1.28 -12.16 19.35
C ARG A 263 -2.63 -11.90 20.00
N SER A 264 -3.62 -11.52 19.18
CA SER A 264 -4.99 -11.30 19.62
C SER A 264 -5.60 -12.58 20.18
N ALA A 265 -5.48 -13.71 19.49
CA ALA A 265 -6.01 -14.99 19.95
C ALA A 265 -5.41 -15.45 21.29
N ILE A 266 -4.09 -15.28 21.47
CA ILE A 266 -3.41 -15.58 22.74
C ILE A 266 -3.96 -14.66 23.85
N SER A 267 -4.07 -13.36 23.58
CA SER A 267 -4.58 -12.40 24.58
C SER A 267 -6.04 -12.69 24.95
N ASP A 268 -6.89 -12.96 23.95
CA ASP A 268 -8.30 -13.30 24.14
C ASP A 268 -8.46 -14.60 24.93
N ALA A 269 -7.56 -15.58 24.74
CA ALA A 269 -7.55 -16.81 25.52
C ALA A 269 -7.26 -16.57 27.00
N PHE A 270 -6.27 -15.72 27.33
CA PHE A 270 -5.97 -15.35 28.71
C PHE A 270 -7.12 -14.59 29.38
N GLU A 271 -7.67 -13.58 28.72
CA GLU A 271 -8.82 -12.81 29.24
C GLU A 271 -10.06 -13.70 29.46
N SER A 272 -10.34 -14.59 28.50
CA SER A 272 -11.45 -15.56 28.60
C SER A 272 -11.25 -16.56 29.74
N ALA A 273 -10.00 -16.99 29.99
CA ALA A 273 -9.68 -17.91 31.08
C ALA A 273 -9.79 -17.24 32.46
N MET A 274 -9.47 -15.95 32.54
CA MET A 274 -9.53 -15.14 33.76
C MET A 274 -10.96 -14.73 34.15
N THR A 275 -11.95 -14.97 33.28
CA THR A 275 -13.35 -14.65 33.58
C THR A 275 -13.81 -15.36 34.88
N PRO A 276 -14.41 -14.64 35.85
CA PRO A 276 -14.76 -15.22 37.16
C PRO A 276 -15.69 -16.44 37.08
N SER A 277 -16.59 -16.49 36.10
CA SER A 277 -17.55 -17.58 35.90
C SER A 277 -17.02 -18.76 35.08
N GLN A 278 -15.72 -18.79 34.76
CA GLN A 278 -15.14 -19.82 33.90
C GLN A 278 -14.90 -21.15 34.64
N THR A 279 -15.22 -22.27 33.99
CA THR A 279 -15.01 -23.61 34.57
C THR A 279 -13.52 -24.01 34.54
N PRO A 280 -13.06 -24.86 35.47
CA PRO A 280 -11.68 -25.38 35.43
C PRO A 280 -11.33 -26.10 34.12
N GLU A 281 -12.28 -26.86 33.56
CA GLU A 281 -12.09 -27.60 32.30
C GLU A 281 -11.90 -26.64 31.13
N GLU A 282 -12.70 -25.59 31.07
CA GLU A 282 -12.62 -24.60 29.99
C GLU A 282 -11.36 -23.74 30.12
N ARG A 283 -10.93 -23.40 31.34
CA ARG A 283 -9.61 -22.77 31.57
C ARG A 283 -8.48 -23.62 31.02
N LYS A 284 -8.49 -24.93 31.27
CA LYS A 284 -7.47 -25.85 30.74
C LYS A 284 -7.49 -25.89 29.21
N ARG A 285 -8.67 -25.86 28.60
CA ARG A 285 -8.84 -25.84 27.14
C ARG A 285 -8.31 -24.53 26.52
N LEU A 286 -8.68 -23.38 27.10
CA LEU A 286 -8.27 -22.05 26.62
C LEU A 286 -6.75 -21.84 26.72
N LEU A 287 -6.11 -22.39 27.74
CA LEU A 287 -4.67 -22.26 27.98
C LEU A 287 -3.83 -23.40 27.36
N HIS A 288 -4.44 -24.22 26.49
CA HIS A 288 -3.76 -25.29 25.78
C HIS A 288 -3.42 -24.86 24.35
N PHE A 289 -2.14 -24.59 24.10
CA PHE A 289 -1.62 -24.18 22.79
C PHE A 289 -0.99 -25.36 22.06
N VAL A 290 -1.21 -25.43 20.74
CA VAL A 290 -0.63 -26.46 19.87
C VAL A 290 0.13 -25.78 18.74
N VAL A 291 1.42 -26.06 18.64
CA VAL A 291 2.27 -25.59 17.54
C VAL A 291 2.56 -26.76 16.61
N VAL A 292 2.12 -26.64 15.36
CA VAL A 292 2.28 -27.70 14.35
C VAL A 292 3.48 -27.38 13.45
N GLY A 293 4.53 -28.19 13.58
CA GLY A 293 5.74 -28.12 12.75
C GLY A 293 7.00 -27.86 13.57
N GLY A 294 7.93 -28.82 13.56
CA GLY A 294 9.23 -28.72 14.27
C GLY A 294 10.33 -28.01 13.48
N GLY A 295 9.99 -27.24 12.45
CA GLY A 295 10.96 -26.40 11.73
C GLY A 295 11.35 -25.16 12.55
N PRO A 296 12.34 -24.37 12.09
CA PRO A 296 12.82 -23.19 12.81
C PRO A 296 11.69 -22.26 13.25
N THR A 297 10.76 -21.95 12.36
CA THR A 297 9.60 -21.09 12.65
C THR A 297 8.73 -21.62 13.79
N GLY A 298 8.43 -22.91 13.81
CA GLY A 298 7.59 -23.50 14.84
C GLY A 298 8.32 -23.65 16.17
N VAL A 299 9.61 -23.98 16.15
CA VAL A 299 10.45 -24.05 17.35
C VAL A 299 10.63 -22.67 17.99
N GLU A 300 10.94 -21.64 17.20
CA GLU A 300 11.06 -20.26 17.68
C GLU A 300 9.73 -19.75 18.22
N PHE A 301 8.62 -19.96 17.51
CA PHE A 301 7.30 -19.53 17.98
C PHE A 301 6.85 -20.24 19.27
N ALA A 302 7.17 -21.52 19.43
CA ALA A 302 6.84 -22.24 20.66
C ALA A 302 7.69 -21.81 21.87
N ALA A 303 8.87 -21.22 21.62
CA ALA A 303 9.78 -20.75 22.66
C ALA A 303 9.52 -19.30 23.10
N GLU A 304 9.06 -18.46 22.16
CA GLU A 304 8.60 -17.09 22.38
C GLU A 304 7.30 -17.02 23.22
#